data_AF-A0A7V3NCK1-F1
#
_entry.id   AF-A0A7V3NCK1-F1
#
_cell.length_a   1.000
_cell.length_b   1.000
_cell.length_c   1.000
_cell.angle_alpha   90.00
_cell.angle_beta   90.00
_cell.angle_gamma   90.00
#
_symmetry.space_group_name_H-M   'P 1'
#
loop_
_entity.id
_entity.type
_entity.pdbx_description
1 polymer ?
#
loop_
_entity_poly.entity_id
_entity_poly.type
_entity_poly.pdbx_seq_one_letter_code
_entity_poly.pdbx_strand_id
1 'polypeptide(L)'
;MNGDDLARRRTEATEEFNRHEGRADGVMVISSLAGGLTILRDAMYARMFDEVQAAVGRDSILMPVSLEKAERLAKTEIEIFQVVVAAAWAERWGYVRDGPWCLDWLARLRLGGSRSDPAIQVRLEHYRTQPAHPQRLSFTNVLAETLPSSRRAPLVLFRLHPLAVQIATSLAFGDHKRARDVRAEQMSLLPSIGDCHECHGKLVENGERCRVCGNPLWHFNWLVAAD
;
A
#
# COMPACT_ATOMS: atom_id res chain seq x y z
N MET A 1 -12.22 -13.55 -4.37
CA MET A 1 -11.79 -13.16 -5.73
C MET A 1 -11.40 -14.43 -6.45
N ASN A 2 -11.94 -14.71 -7.66
CA ASN A 2 -11.58 -15.91 -8.40
C ASN A 2 -10.11 -15.80 -8.88
N GLY A 3 -9.32 -16.87 -8.74
CA GLY A 3 -7.92 -16.90 -9.17
C GLY A 3 -7.75 -16.64 -10.66
N ASP A 4 -8.70 -17.12 -11.47
CA ASP A 4 -8.70 -16.96 -12.93
C ASP A 4 -8.86 -15.50 -13.36
N ASP A 5 -9.68 -14.72 -12.64
CA ASP A 5 -9.88 -13.31 -12.93
C ASP A 5 -8.63 -12.47 -12.60
N LEU A 6 -7.91 -12.83 -11.54
CA LEU A 6 -6.65 -12.17 -11.21
C LEU A 6 -5.57 -12.50 -12.25
N ALA A 7 -5.47 -13.76 -12.67
CA ALA A 7 -4.52 -14.18 -13.70
C ALA A 7 -4.78 -13.45 -15.02
N ARG A 8 -6.04 -13.40 -15.47
CA ARG A 8 -6.46 -12.67 -16.67
C ARG A 8 -6.07 -11.20 -16.59
N ARG A 9 -6.39 -10.51 -15.49
CA ARG A 9 -6.05 -9.09 -15.31
C ARG A 9 -4.53 -8.83 -15.35
N ARG A 10 -3.73 -9.72 -14.79
CA ARG A 10 -2.26 -9.60 -14.85
C ARG A 10 -1.74 -9.75 -16.27
N THR A 11 -2.27 -10.69 -17.04
CA THR A 11 -1.92 -10.85 -18.46
C THR A 11 -2.31 -9.63 -19.27
N GLU A 12 -3.55 -9.16 -19.17
CA GLU A 12 -4.04 -7.95 -19.87
C GLU A 12 -3.19 -6.72 -19.51
N ALA A 13 -2.94 -6.50 -18.22
CA ALA A 13 -2.10 -5.39 -17.76
C ALA A 13 -0.67 -5.49 -18.28
N THR A 14 -0.13 -6.70 -18.46
CA THR A 14 1.24 -6.94 -18.95
C THR A 14 1.38 -6.53 -20.40
N GLU A 15 0.45 -7.01 -21.23
CA GLU A 15 0.47 -6.69 -22.64
C GLU A 15 0.24 -5.20 -22.85
N GLU A 16 -0.69 -4.61 -22.10
CA GLU A 16 -0.94 -3.17 -22.16
C GLU A 16 0.29 -2.36 -21.75
N PHE A 17 0.97 -2.72 -20.65
CA PHE A 17 2.18 -2.04 -20.21
C PHE A 17 3.30 -2.15 -21.24
N ASN A 18 3.56 -3.35 -21.76
CA ASN A 18 4.61 -3.57 -22.75
C ASN A 18 4.37 -2.75 -24.03
N ARG A 19 3.12 -2.70 -24.51
CA ARG A 19 2.75 -1.88 -25.67
C ARG A 19 2.84 -0.39 -25.35
N HIS A 20 2.28 0.06 -24.24
CA HIS A 20 2.21 1.48 -23.89
C HIS A 20 3.58 2.06 -23.58
N GLU A 21 4.46 1.35 -22.88
CA GLU A 21 5.78 1.84 -22.50
C GLU A 21 6.90 1.42 -23.47
N GLY A 22 6.61 0.55 -24.44
CA GLY A 22 7.62 0.01 -25.35
C GLY A 22 8.65 -0.87 -24.63
N ARG A 23 8.20 -1.60 -23.61
CA ARG A 23 9.03 -2.45 -22.74
C ARG A 23 8.71 -3.93 -22.93
N ALA A 24 9.59 -4.81 -22.44
CA ALA A 24 9.40 -6.26 -22.47
C ALA A 24 9.35 -6.89 -21.07
N ASP A 25 9.53 -6.10 -20.01
CA ASP A 25 9.61 -6.55 -18.63
C ASP A 25 8.29 -6.44 -17.85
N GLY A 26 7.17 -6.19 -18.53
CA GLY A 26 5.86 -6.01 -17.90
C GLY A 26 5.44 -7.14 -16.95
N VAL A 27 5.79 -8.40 -17.27
CA VAL A 27 5.50 -9.55 -16.38
C VAL A 27 6.16 -9.37 -15.02
N MET A 28 7.42 -8.95 -14.98
CA MET A 28 8.16 -8.72 -13.74
C MET A 28 7.59 -7.53 -12.99
N VAL A 29 7.37 -6.40 -13.69
CA VAL A 29 6.81 -5.17 -13.08
C VAL A 29 5.47 -5.46 -12.42
N ILE A 30 4.55 -6.12 -13.11
CA ILE A 30 3.20 -6.39 -12.60
C ILE A 30 3.21 -7.42 -11.49
N SER A 31 4.00 -8.48 -11.60
CA SER A 31 4.10 -9.48 -10.54
C SER A 31 4.65 -8.86 -9.26
N SER A 32 5.68 -8.01 -9.40
CA SER A 32 6.32 -7.30 -8.31
C SER A 32 5.39 -6.26 -7.66
N LEU A 33 4.76 -5.37 -8.46
CA LEU A 33 3.74 -4.43 -7.97
C LEU A 33 2.58 -5.16 -7.28
N ALA A 34 2.07 -6.23 -7.90
CA ALA A 34 0.93 -6.94 -7.36
C ALA A 34 1.27 -7.65 -6.03
N GLY A 35 2.47 -8.21 -5.89
CA GLY A 35 2.96 -8.81 -4.67
C GLY A 35 3.19 -7.78 -3.56
N GLY A 36 3.99 -6.75 -3.85
CA GLY A 36 4.36 -5.71 -2.90
C GLY A 36 3.15 -4.95 -2.34
N LEU A 37 2.27 -4.44 -3.22
CA LEU A 37 1.11 -3.66 -2.79
C LEU A 37 0.09 -4.50 -2.02
N THR A 38 -0.11 -5.77 -2.38
CA THR A 38 -1.00 -6.67 -1.62
C THR A 38 -0.49 -6.88 -0.20
N ILE A 39 0.81 -7.15 -0.04
CA ILE A 39 1.40 -7.31 1.29
C ILE A 39 1.26 -6.03 2.12
N LEU A 40 1.50 -4.87 1.51
CA LEU A 40 1.35 -3.59 2.19
C LEU A 40 -0.09 -3.30 2.60
N ARG A 41 -1.06 -3.64 1.74
CA ARG A 41 -2.49 -3.47 2.06
C ARG A 41 -2.89 -4.32 3.25
N ASP A 42 -2.51 -5.59 3.22
CA ASP A 42 -2.86 -6.54 4.28
C ASP A 42 -2.15 -6.21 5.59
N ALA A 43 -0.87 -5.81 5.52
CA ALA A 43 -0.12 -5.35 6.69
C ALA A 43 -0.75 -4.08 7.29
N MET A 44 -1.08 -3.08 6.47
CA MET A 44 -1.68 -1.83 6.93
C MET A 44 -3.01 -2.08 7.65
N TYR A 45 -3.87 -2.93 7.08
CA TYR A 45 -5.11 -3.35 7.73
C TYR A 45 -4.84 -4.02 9.09
N ALA A 46 -3.94 -5.00 9.13
CA ALA A 46 -3.60 -5.72 10.36
C ALA A 46 -3.05 -4.80 11.47
N ARG A 47 -2.23 -3.79 11.13
CA ARG A 47 -1.71 -2.81 12.10
C ARG A 47 -2.79 -1.93 12.71
N MET A 48 -3.88 -1.67 11.98
CA MET A 48 -4.97 -0.78 12.43
C MET A 48 -6.13 -1.54 13.09
N PHE A 49 -6.24 -2.83 12.85
CA PHE A 49 -7.32 -3.67 13.34
C PHE A 49 -6.80 -4.71 14.32
N ASP A 50 -6.14 -5.76 13.83
CA ASP A 50 -5.75 -6.93 14.63
C ASP A 50 -4.85 -6.54 15.81
N GLU A 51 -3.82 -5.73 15.56
CA GLU A 51 -2.84 -5.39 16.59
C GLU A 51 -3.34 -4.28 17.52
N VAL A 52 -4.18 -3.38 17.03
CA VAL A 52 -4.88 -2.40 17.90
C VAL A 52 -5.86 -3.11 18.82
N GLN A 53 -6.62 -4.10 18.32
CA GLN A 53 -7.53 -4.89 19.14
C GLN A 53 -6.77 -5.73 20.18
N ALA A 54 -5.63 -6.31 19.80
CA ALA A 54 -4.79 -7.04 20.72
C ALA A 54 -4.18 -6.14 21.82
N ALA A 55 -3.77 -4.92 21.47
CA ALA A 55 -3.11 -4.00 22.41
C ALA A 55 -4.08 -3.27 23.36
N VAL A 56 -5.30 -2.95 22.93
CA VAL A 56 -6.26 -2.11 23.70
C VAL A 56 -7.32 -2.94 24.42
N GLY A 57 -7.34 -4.27 24.23
CA GLY A 57 -8.30 -5.18 24.82
C GLY A 57 -9.56 -5.38 23.97
N ARG A 58 -10.16 -6.57 24.07
CA ARG A 58 -11.39 -6.96 23.37
C ARG A 58 -12.63 -6.36 24.04
N ASP A 59 -12.74 -5.04 24.04
CA ASP A 59 -14.03 -4.41 24.32
C ASP A 59 -14.91 -4.54 23.08
N SER A 60 -15.59 -5.68 22.94
CA SER A 60 -17.03 -5.75 22.67
C SER A 60 -17.44 -7.11 22.12
N ILE A 61 -18.30 -7.75 22.91
CA ILE A 61 -19.13 -8.91 22.58
C ILE A 61 -20.16 -8.45 21.56
N LEU A 62 -19.91 -8.70 20.27
CA LEU A 62 -20.91 -8.88 19.20
C LEU A 62 -20.10 -9.05 17.91
N MET A 63 -20.21 -10.22 17.29
CA MET A 63 -19.59 -10.54 16.00
C MET A 63 -20.70 -10.57 14.93
N PRO A 64 -20.95 -9.48 14.18
CA PRO A 64 -21.90 -9.51 13.08
C PRO A 64 -21.16 -9.43 11.73
N VAL A 65 -21.93 -9.69 10.67
CA VAL A 65 -21.67 -9.50 9.24
C VAL A 65 -21.05 -8.13 8.89
N SER A 66 -20.97 -7.19 9.83
CA SER A 66 -20.31 -5.88 9.69
C SER A 66 -18.79 -5.94 9.57
N LEU A 67 -18.10 -6.95 10.11
CA LEU A 67 -16.64 -7.01 10.10
C LEU A 67 -16.06 -7.31 8.72
N GLU A 68 -16.57 -8.31 8.01
CA GLU A 68 -16.11 -8.60 6.64
C GLU A 68 -16.39 -7.45 5.68
N LYS A 69 -17.52 -6.74 5.89
CA LYS A 69 -17.84 -5.54 5.13
C LYS A 69 -16.88 -4.40 5.46
N ALA A 70 -16.60 -4.16 6.75
CA ALA A 70 -15.66 -3.13 7.19
C ALA A 70 -14.23 -3.43 6.72
N GLU A 71 -13.79 -4.69 6.79
CA GLU A 71 -12.51 -5.15 6.25
C GLU A 71 -12.43 -4.88 4.75
N ARG A 72 -13.45 -5.28 3.99
CA ARG A 72 -13.48 -5.07 2.54
C ARG A 72 -13.43 -3.58 2.20
N LEU A 73 -14.23 -2.75 2.86
CA LEU A 73 -14.24 -1.31 2.64
C LEU A 73 -12.89 -0.68 3.01
N ALA A 74 -12.30 -1.05 4.15
CA ALA A 74 -11.01 -0.53 4.58
C ALA A 74 -9.88 -0.96 3.63
N LYS A 75 -9.86 -2.23 3.21
CA LYS A 75 -8.88 -2.75 2.23
C LYS A 75 -9.04 -2.08 0.86
N THR A 76 -10.27 -1.85 0.40
CA THR A 76 -10.53 -1.08 -0.81
C THR A 76 -10.00 0.35 -0.67
N GLU A 77 -10.22 1.02 0.45
CA GLU A 77 -9.73 2.38 0.67
C GLU A 77 -8.19 2.44 0.71
N ILE A 78 -7.54 1.49 1.39
CA ILE A 78 -6.08 1.34 1.37
C ILE A 78 -5.59 1.14 -0.06
N GLU A 79 -6.26 0.29 -0.83
CA GLU A 79 -5.89 -0.02 -2.22
C GLU A 79 -6.03 1.20 -3.14
N ILE A 80 -7.11 1.99 -3.02
CA ILE A 80 -7.28 3.26 -3.74
C ILE A 80 -6.13 4.22 -3.43
N PHE A 81 -5.80 4.40 -2.14
CA PHE A 81 -4.70 5.27 -1.73
C PHE A 81 -3.34 4.78 -2.28
N GLN A 82 -3.06 3.49 -2.19
CA GLN A 82 -1.83 2.88 -2.73
C GLN A 82 -1.69 3.08 -4.24
N VAL A 83 -2.77 2.90 -5.00
CA VAL A 83 -2.79 3.11 -6.45
C VAL A 83 -2.39 4.54 -6.80
N VAL A 84 -2.95 5.53 -6.11
CA VAL A 84 -2.62 6.95 -6.36
C VAL A 84 -1.17 7.26 -5.99
N VAL A 85 -0.71 6.80 -4.83
CA VAL A 85 0.68 7.03 -4.39
C VAL A 85 1.67 6.36 -5.34
N ALA A 86 1.40 5.12 -5.76
CA ALA A 86 2.27 4.38 -6.67
C ALA A 86 2.32 5.02 -8.06
N ALA A 87 1.18 5.42 -8.63
CA ALA A 87 1.12 6.07 -9.94
C ALA A 87 1.85 7.42 -9.93
N ALA A 88 1.61 8.26 -8.92
CA ALA A 88 2.30 9.54 -8.78
C ALA A 88 3.82 9.36 -8.60
N TRP A 89 4.26 8.31 -7.90
CA TRP A 89 5.68 8.01 -7.74
C TRP A 89 6.33 7.51 -9.04
N ALA A 90 5.62 6.64 -9.79
CA ALA A 90 6.09 6.13 -11.08
C ALA A 90 6.24 7.27 -12.10
N GLU A 91 5.28 8.18 -12.16
CA GLU A 91 5.35 9.39 -12.98
C GLU A 91 6.51 10.29 -12.57
N ARG A 92 6.63 10.60 -11.27
CA ARG A 92 7.66 11.50 -10.73
C ARG A 92 9.09 11.07 -11.10
N TRP A 93 9.35 9.77 -11.15
CA TRP A 93 10.67 9.22 -11.45
C TRP A 93 10.81 8.70 -12.89
N GLY A 94 9.81 8.96 -13.75
CA GLY A 94 9.85 8.60 -15.16
C GLY A 94 9.88 7.08 -15.41
N TYR A 95 9.33 6.28 -14.49
CA TYR A 95 9.18 4.84 -14.70
C TYR A 95 8.12 4.53 -15.77
N VAL A 96 7.18 5.47 -15.95
CA VAL A 96 6.11 5.49 -16.94
C VAL A 96 6.07 6.87 -17.59
N ARG A 97 5.59 6.94 -18.84
CA ARG A 97 5.54 8.20 -19.61
C ARG A 97 4.30 9.05 -19.37
N ASP A 98 3.19 8.42 -18.98
CA ASP A 98 1.89 9.05 -18.81
C ASP A 98 1.31 8.69 -17.43
N GLY A 99 1.29 9.67 -16.53
CA GLY A 99 0.76 9.54 -15.17
C GLY A 99 -0.74 9.19 -15.13
N PRO A 100 -1.62 9.96 -15.80
CA PRO A 100 -3.03 9.61 -15.94
C PRO A 100 -3.29 8.19 -16.46
N TRP A 101 -2.57 7.76 -17.49
CA TRP A 101 -2.66 6.37 -17.98
C TRP A 101 -2.21 5.37 -16.91
N CYS A 102 -1.07 5.61 -16.26
CA CYS A 102 -0.55 4.71 -15.23
C CYS A 102 -1.52 4.55 -14.05
N LEU A 103 -2.18 5.64 -13.65
CA LEU A 103 -3.20 5.61 -12.61
C LEU A 103 -4.37 4.72 -13.02
N ASP A 104 -4.91 4.89 -14.23
CA ASP A 104 -6.02 4.07 -14.72
C ASP A 104 -5.63 2.59 -14.85
N TRP A 105 -4.47 2.33 -15.47
CA TRP A 105 -3.90 1.00 -15.65
C TRP A 105 -3.70 0.27 -14.31
N LEU A 106 -3.08 0.93 -13.34
CA LEU A 106 -2.85 0.36 -12.02
C LEU A 106 -4.18 0.17 -11.26
N ALA A 107 -5.13 1.09 -11.40
CA ALA A 107 -6.44 0.96 -10.78
C ALA A 107 -7.23 -0.23 -11.36
N ARG A 108 -7.16 -0.49 -12.67
CA ARG A 108 -7.76 -1.69 -13.30
C ARG A 108 -7.11 -2.98 -12.80
N LEU A 109 -5.78 -3.00 -12.68
CA LEU A 109 -5.05 -4.14 -12.14
C LEU A 109 -5.48 -4.47 -10.71
N ARG A 110 -5.49 -3.44 -9.84
CA ARG A 110 -5.68 -3.58 -8.39
C ARG A 110 -7.14 -3.72 -7.97
N LEU A 111 -8.00 -2.82 -8.45
CA LEU A 111 -9.41 -2.74 -8.06
C LEU A 111 -10.32 -3.61 -8.95
N GLY A 112 -9.83 -4.10 -10.10
CA GLY A 112 -10.60 -4.97 -11.00
C GLY A 112 -11.92 -4.35 -11.43
N GLY A 113 -13.01 -5.12 -11.39
CA GLY A 113 -14.35 -4.65 -11.73
C GLY A 113 -14.87 -3.49 -10.86
N SER A 114 -14.36 -3.37 -9.62
CA SER A 114 -14.71 -2.25 -8.74
C SER A 114 -14.18 -0.90 -9.25
N ARG A 115 -13.19 -0.90 -10.16
CA ARG A 115 -12.73 0.33 -10.82
C ARG A 115 -13.87 1.07 -11.54
N SER A 116 -14.91 0.39 -12.00
CA SER A 116 -16.04 1.05 -12.67
C SER A 116 -17.07 1.67 -11.71
N ASP A 117 -16.90 1.49 -10.39
CA ASP A 117 -17.75 2.12 -9.39
C ASP A 117 -17.52 3.65 -9.37
N PRO A 118 -18.57 4.48 -9.59
CA PRO A 118 -18.45 5.94 -9.55
C PRO A 118 -17.89 6.47 -8.24
N ALA A 119 -18.17 5.85 -7.09
CA ALA A 119 -17.63 6.28 -5.80
C ALA A 119 -16.11 6.10 -5.77
N ILE A 120 -15.61 4.99 -6.31
CA ILE A 120 -14.17 4.72 -6.42
C ILE A 120 -13.50 5.72 -7.37
N GLN A 121 -14.15 6.09 -8.48
CA GLN A 121 -13.65 7.13 -9.37
C GLN A 121 -13.47 8.48 -8.68
N VAL A 122 -14.50 8.91 -7.96
CA VAL A 122 -14.45 10.16 -7.19
C VAL A 122 -13.32 10.10 -6.15
N ARG A 123 -13.14 8.97 -5.47
CA ARG A 123 -12.04 8.80 -4.49
C ARG A 123 -10.65 8.85 -5.13
N LEU A 124 -10.45 8.19 -6.27
CA LEU A 124 -9.19 8.23 -7.02
C LEU A 124 -8.83 9.66 -7.42
N GLU A 125 -9.78 10.41 -7.98
CA GLU A 125 -9.57 11.79 -8.41
C GLU A 125 -9.33 12.74 -7.23
N HIS A 126 -10.10 12.57 -6.15
CA HIS A 126 -9.95 13.34 -4.92
C HIS A 126 -8.54 13.20 -4.33
N TYR A 127 -7.97 12.00 -4.33
CA TYR A 127 -6.60 11.82 -3.87
C TYR A 127 -5.57 12.32 -4.86
N ARG A 128 -5.76 12.07 -6.16
CA ARG A 128 -4.82 12.47 -7.22
C ARG A 128 -4.56 13.98 -7.20
N THR A 129 -5.59 14.76 -6.93
CA THR A 129 -5.53 16.23 -6.94
C THR A 129 -4.94 16.84 -5.67
N GLN A 130 -4.65 16.03 -4.65
CA GLN A 130 -4.13 16.52 -3.36
C GLN A 130 -2.61 16.44 -3.25
N PRO A 131 -1.96 17.45 -2.65
CA PRO A 131 -0.58 17.32 -2.21
C PRO A 131 -0.43 16.21 -1.16
N ALA A 132 0.77 15.64 -1.03
CA ALA A 132 1.03 14.46 -0.20
C ALA A 132 0.53 14.55 1.25
N HIS A 133 0.68 15.72 1.89
CA HIS A 133 0.24 15.89 3.28
C HIS A 133 -1.30 15.92 3.42
N PRO A 134 -2.05 16.81 2.73
CA PRO A 134 -3.51 16.73 2.66
C PRO A 134 -4.05 15.37 2.25
N GLN A 135 -3.43 14.72 1.25
CA GLN A 135 -3.81 13.39 0.76
C GLN A 135 -3.79 12.35 1.89
N ARG A 136 -2.71 12.32 2.68
CA ARG A 136 -2.57 11.44 3.85
C ARG A 136 -3.62 11.72 4.93
N LEU A 137 -3.94 12.98 5.20
CA LEU A 137 -4.96 13.35 6.18
C LEU A 137 -6.36 12.90 5.72
N SER A 138 -6.71 13.16 4.46
CA SER A 138 -7.94 12.69 3.84
C SER A 138 -8.08 11.17 3.94
N PHE A 139 -6.99 10.44 3.68
CA PHE A 139 -6.93 8.99 3.83
C PHE A 139 -7.15 8.51 5.26
N THR A 140 -6.49 9.14 6.22
CA THR A 140 -6.64 8.80 7.64
C THR A 140 -8.09 9.02 8.10
N ASN A 141 -8.73 10.12 7.66
CA ASN A 141 -10.11 10.44 8.03
C ASN A 141 -11.11 9.41 7.48
N VAL A 142 -11.01 9.05 6.20
CA VAL A 142 -11.94 8.08 5.60
C VAL A 142 -11.74 6.67 6.14
N LEU A 143 -10.50 6.29 6.45
CA LEU A 143 -10.26 5.05 7.19
C LEU A 143 -10.87 5.08 8.59
N ALA A 144 -10.82 6.21 9.30
CA ALA A 144 -11.40 6.34 10.63
C ALA A 144 -12.95 6.28 10.64
N GLU A 145 -13.60 6.57 9.52
CA GLU A 145 -15.04 6.39 9.33
C GLU A 145 -15.39 4.92 9.07
N THR A 146 -14.57 4.24 8.27
CA THR A 146 -14.79 2.83 7.87
C THR A 146 -14.36 1.84 8.94
N LEU A 147 -13.29 2.17 9.66
CA LEU A 147 -12.62 1.35 10.66
C LEU A 147 -12.25 2.24 11.86
N PRO A 148 -13.18 2.50 12.79
CA PRO A 148 -12.95 3.41 13.92
C PRO A 148 -11.74 3.04 14.80
N SER A 149 -11.35 1.76 14.85
CA SER A 149 -10.14 1.31 15.56
C SER A 149 -8.86 1.95 15.02
N SER A 150 -8.83 2.34 13.75
CA SER A 150 -7.67 3.01 13.13
C SER A 150 -7.28 4.32 13.82
N ARG A 151 -8.22 4.96 14.55
CA ARG A 151 -7.94 6.15 15.38
C ARG A 151 -6.95 5.89 16.52
N ARG A 152 -6.78 4.62 16.90
CA ARG A 152 -5.83 4.17 17.93
C ARG A 152 -4.53 3.65 17.33
N ALA A 153 -4.39 3.62 16.01
CA ALA A 153 -3.15 3.22 15.36
C ALA A 153 -2.07 4.31 15.53
N PRO A 154 -0.78 3.95 15.64
CA PRO A 154 0.29 4.92 15.80
C PRO A 154 0.36 5.86 14.59
N LEU A 155 0.38 7.18 14.81
CA LEU A 155 0.36 8.16 13.72
C LEU A 155 1.53 8.03 12.74
N VAL A 156 2.67 7.52 13.23
CA VAL A 156 3.85 7.23 12.40
C VAL A 156 3.53 6.22 11.29
N LEU A 157 2.59 5.29 11.50
CA LEU A 157 2.15 4.32 10.49
C LEU A 157 1.65 5.01 9.21
N PHE A 158 0.84 6.06 9.35
CA PHE A 158 0.30 6.81 8.22
C PHE A 158 1.38 7.62 7.49
N ARG A 159 2.51 7.92 8.15
CA ARG A 159 3.69 8.53 7.50
C ARG A 159 4.55 7.48 6.79
N LEU A 160 4.70 6.28 7.38
CA LEU A 160 5.50 5.19 6.83
C LEU A 160 4.84 4.48 5.66
N HIS A 161 3.51 4.37 5.65
CA HIS A 161 2.77 3.65 4.61
C HIS A 161 3.01 4.19 3.19
N PRO A 162 2.86 5.49 2.89
CA PRO A 162 3.15 6.00 1.54
C PRO A 162 4.61 5.77 1.14
N LEU A 163 5.57 5.87 2.06
CA LEU A 163 6.98 5.56 1.77
C LEU A 163 7.17 4.07 1.45
N ALA A 164 6.45 3.18 2.12
CA ALA A 164 6.50 1.75 1.83
C ALA A 164 5.93 1.45 0.43
N VAL A 165 4.87 2.15 0.01
CA VAL A 165 4.33 2.08 -1.36
C VAL A 165 5.36 2.56 -2.38
N GLN A 166 6.05 3.67 -2.12
CA GLN A 166 7.09 4.20 -3.00
C GLN A 166 8.29 3.25 -3.13
N ILE A 167 8.68 2.57 -2.05
CA ILE A 167 9.69 1.50 -2.07
C ILE A 167 9.22 0.36 -2.96
N ALA A 168 8.01 -0.16 -2.72
CA ALA A 168 7.47 -1.27 -3.50
C ALA A 168 7.37 -0.91 -5.00
N THR A 169 6.94 0.31 -5.33
CA THR A 169 6.94 0.79 -6.71
C THR A 169 8.35 0.83 -7.29
N SER A 170 9.32 1.41 -6.57
CA SER A 170 10.70 1.51 -7.06
C SER A 170 11.34 0.13 -7.31
N LEU A 171 11.13 -0.82 -6.39
CA LEU A 171 11.59 -2.20 -6.55
C LEU A 171 10.95 -2.88 -7.75
N ALA A 172 9.65 -2.66 -7.99
CA ALA A 172 8.97 -3.24 -9.13
C ALA A 172 9.49 -2.75 -10.48
N PHE A 173 10.01 -1.53 -10.53
CA PHE A 173 10.66 -0.96 -11.72
C PHE A 173 12.20 -1.16 -11.73
N GLY A 174 12.76 -1.89 -10.76
CA GLY A 174 14.19 -2.21 -10.67
C GLY A 174 15.07 -1.09 -10.10
N ASP A 175 14.49 0.02 -9.63
CA ASP A 175 15.25 1.15 -9.04
C ASP A 175 15.54 0.92 -7.55
N HIS A 176 16.54 0.06 -7.31
CA HIS A 176 17.02 -0.26 -5.97
C HIS A 176 17.74 0.92 -5.28
N LYS A 177 18.23 1.89 -6.05
CA LYS A 177 18.85 3.08 -5.48
C LYS A 177 17.77 3.94 -4.84
N ARG A 178 16.70 4.23 -5.57
CA ARG A 178 15.56 5.01 -5.07
C ARG A 178 14.88 4.32 -3.90
N ALA A 179 14.68 3.01 -3.98
CA ALA A 179 14.13 2.24 -2.87
C ALA A 179 14.96 2.42 -1.59
N ARG A 180 16.29 2.43 -1.69
CA ARG A 180 17.19 2.67 -0.54
C ARG A 180 17.09 4.09 -0.01
N ASP A 181 17.01 5.09 -0.89
CA ASP A 181 16.85 6.49 -0.49
C ASP A 181 15.55 6.69 0.31
N VAL A 182 14.44 6.10 -0.16
CA VAL A 182 13.15 6.15 0.55
C VAL A 182 13.19 5.34 1.86
N ARG A 183 13.93 4.23 1.90
CA ARG A 183 14.15 3.48 3.16
C ARG A 183 14.92 4.32 4.18
N ALA A 184 15.92 5.08 3.76
CA ALA A 184 16.61 6.01 4.65
C ALA A 184 15.65 7.08 5.21
N GLU A 185 14.68 7.55 4.40
CA GLU A 185 13.61 8.42 4.88
C GLU A 185 12.68 7.71 5.90
N GLN A 186 12.31 6.45 5.67
CA GLN A 186 11.55 5.69 6.68
C GLN A 186 12.32 5.60 8.01
N MET A 187 13.63 5.31 7.96
CA MET A 187 14.49 5.22 9.14
C MET A 187 14.67 6.56 9.85
N SER A 188 14.62 7.69 9.14
CA SER A 188 14.66 9.00 9.81
C SER A 188 13.35 9.33 10.54
N LEU A 189 12.23 8.75 10.12
CA LEU A 189 10.93 8.89 10.79
C LEU A 189 10.74 7.93 11.96
N LEU A 190 11.36 6.75 11.89
CA LEU A 190 11.32 5.73 12.94
C LEU A 190 12.69 5.02 13.00
N PRO A 191 13.64 5.52 13.82
CA PRO A 191 14.99 4.96 13.90
C PRO A 191 15.03 3.47 14.28
N SER A 192 14.08 3.02 15.11
CA SER A 192 13.95 1.62 15.55
C SER A 192 13.81 0.60 14.41
N ILE A 193 13.52 1.06 13.20
CA ILE A 193 13.60 0.26 11.97
C ILE A 193 14.97 -0.42 11.83
N GLY A 194 16.05 0.27 12.18
CA GLY A 194 17.43 -0.22 12.08
C GLY A 194 17.77 -1.31 13.09
N ASP A 195 17.03 -1.39 14.19
CA ASP A 195 17.36 -2.24 15.35
C ASP A 195 16.89 -3.68 15.20
N CYS A 196 16.16 -3.98 14.12
CA CYS A 196 15.75 -5.36 13.84
C CYS A 196 16.97 -6.24 13.60
N HIS A 197 17.19 -7.22 14.48
CA HIS A 197 18.31 -8.16 14.39
C HIS A 197 18.25 -9.11 13.17
N GLU A 198 17.08 -9.25 12.53
CA GLU A 198 16.92 -10.11 11.34
C GLU A 198 17.19 -9.33 10.05
N CYS A 199 16.49 -8.22 9.83
CA CYS A 199 16.62 -7.47 8.58
C CYS A 199 17.52 -6.24 8.65
N HIS A 200 17.85 -5.74 9.85
CA HIS A 200 18.64 -4.52 10.06
C HIS A 200 18.11 -3.31 9.27
N GLY A 201 16.78 -3.19 9.14
CA GLY A 201 16.14 -2.15 8.35
C GLY A 201 16.35 -2.24 6.83
N LYS A 202 17.03 -3.27 6.32
CA LYS A 202 17.31 -3.45 4.88
C LYS A 202 16.02 -3.60 4.07
N LEU A 203 16.11 -3.29 2.78
CA LEU A 203 15.04 -3.58 1.83
C LEU A 203 14.75 -5.08 1.80
N VAL A 204 13.47 -5.39 1.70
CA VAL A 204 12.96 -6.74 1.41
C VAL A 204 12.38 -6.71 0.01
N GLU A 205 12.47 -7.83 -0.70
CA GLU A 205 11.90 -7.94 -2.03
C GLU A 205 10.37 -7.81 -1.98
N ASN A 206 9.79 -7.35 -3.09
CA ASN A 206 8.34 -7.30 -3.21
C ASN A 206 7.75 -8.71 -3.13
N GLY A 207 6.79 -8.91 -2.23
CA GLY A 207 6.26 -10.24 -1.94
C GLY A 207 6.83 -10.87 -0.66
N GLU A 208 7.81 -10.23 -0.02
CA GLU A 208 8.42 -10.73 1.20
C GLU A 208 8.11 -9.86 2.43
N ARG A 209 8.28 -10.46 3.61
CA ARG A 209 8.18 -9.79 4.91
C ARG A 209 9.24 -10.31 5.86
N CYS A 210 9.83 -9.41 6.64
CA CYS A 210 10.63 -9.81 7.81
C CYS A 210 9.70 -10.40 8.87
N ARG A 211 10.08 -11.56 9.43
CA ARG A 211 9.24 -12.30 10.39
C ARG A 211 9.29 -11.68 11.79
N VAL A 212 10.40 -11.02 12.13
CA VAL A 212 10.60 -10.37 13.42
C VAL A 212 9.91 -9.01 13.50
N CYS A 213 10.22 -8.10 12.57
CA CYS A 213 9.78 -6.72 12.68
C CYS A 213 8.63 -6.35 11.73
N GLY A 214 8.28 -7.20 10.75
CA GLY A 214 7.16 -6.97 9.85
C GLY A 214 7.45 -6.03 8.66
N ASN A 215 8.72 -5.64 8.44
CA ASN A 215 9.20 -4.92 7.24
C ASN A 215 8.57 -5.55 5.97
N PRO A 216 7.92 -4.79 5.08
CA PRO A 216 8.04 -3.34 4.88
C PRO A 216 7.07 -2.43 5.66
N LEU A 217 6.21 -3.00 6.51
CA LEU A 217 5.34 -2.21 7.39
C LEU A 217 5.32 -2.81 8.80
N TRP A 218 6.13 -2.20 9.67
CA TRP A 218 6.50 -2.75 10.98
C TRP A 218 5.32 -3.11 11.88
N HIS A 219 5.49 -4.14 12.71
CA HIS A 219 4.51 -4.54 13.73
C HIS A 219 4.27 -3.41 14.73
N PHE A 220 3.06 -3.39 15.31
CA PHE A 220 2.61 -2.36 16.24
C PHE A 220 3.59 -2.08 17.37
N ASN A 221 4.18 -3.13 17.97
CA ASN A 221 5.17 -2.99 19.04
C ASN A 221 6.42 -2.20 18.61
N TRP A 222 6.85 -2.29 17.35
CA TRP A 222 7.95 -1.49 16.81
C TRP A 222 7.51 -0.05 16.52
N LEU A 223 6.24 0.16 16.17
CA LEU A 223 5.68 1.48 15.88
C LEU A 223 5.43 2.32 17.14
N VAL A 224 5.27 1.66 18.29
CA VAL A 224 5.06 2.31 19.60
C VAL A 224 6.28 2.23 20.52
N ALA A 225 7.34 1.52 20.11
CA ALA A 225 8.62 1.56 20.79
C ALA A 225 9.15 2.99 20.69
N ALA A 226 8.88 3.78 21.72
CA ALA A 226 9.57 5.03 21.95
C ALA A 226 11.01 4.71 22.36
N ASP A 227 11.96 5.45 21.78
CA ASP A 227 13.24 5.68 22.44
C ASP A 227 13.04 6.66 23.61
#